data_AF-A0A845B9R5-F1
#
_entry.id   AF-A0A845B9R5-F1
#
_cell.length_a   1.000
_cell.length_b   1.000
_cell.length_c   1.000
_cell.angle_alpha   90.00
_cell.angle_beta   90.00
_cell.angle_gamma   90.00
#
_symmetry.space_group_name_H-M   'P 1'
#
loop_
_entity.id
_entity.type
_entity.pdbx_description
1 polymer ?
#
loop_
_entity_poly.entity_id
_entity_poly.type
_entity_poly.pdbx_seq_one_letter_code
_entity_poly.pdbx_strand_id
1 'polypeptide(L)'
;MAELTPEQRQAAQARGRHFVAATDEQVATLSMQRRVFWMKGRAYLVVRSDGFLETVATLQAVLRQPQPAVERPHPAAPPEPAPSDPFPARPPSPAPAEDGAVAQKPAEAGEPERPAASAPAGRPAPAALAMTARLVASYVATNSVTIGELDGLIRSIHRTVTGLRQPRRP
;
A
#
# COMPACT_ATOMS: atom_id res chain seq x y z
N MET A 1 -11.32 6.83 20.12
CA MET A 1 -10.02 7.17 19.48
C MET A 1 -9.09 5.98 19.65
N ALA A 2 -8.27 5.64 18.66
CA ALA A 2 -7.32 4.53 18.79
C ALA A 2 -5.93 5.07 19.12
N GLU A 3 -5.39 4.68 20.27
CA GLU A 3 -4.01 4.95 20.62
C GLU A 3 -3.10 3.85 20.07
N LEU A 4 -1.92 4.26 19.60
CA LEU A 4 -0.85 3.36 19.21
C LEU A 4 0.34 3.54 20.13
N THR A 5 0.88 2.42 20.60
CA THR A 5 2.15 2.42 21.29
C THR A 5 3.31 2.51 20.27
N PRO A 6 4.51 2.97 20.69
CA PRO A 6 5.69 2.96 19.83
C PRO A 6 6.01 1.58 19.26
N GLU A 7 5.81 0.52 20.04
CA GLU A 7 6.08 -0.87 19.66
C GLU A 7 5.10 -1.33 18.57
N GLN A 8 3.81 -0.97 18.70
CA GLN A 8 2.81 -1.25 17.67
C GLN A 8 3.12 -0.52 16.37
N ARG A 9 3.60 0.73 16.44
CA ARG A 9 4.07 1.44 15.26
C ARG A 9 5.25 0.75 14.60
N GLN A 10 6.25 0.32 15.38
CA GLN A 10 7.40 -0.40 14.83
C GLN A 10 6.98 -1.72 14.18
N ALA A 11 6.09 -2.48 14.84
CA ALA A 11 5.55 -3.72 14.29
C ALA A 11 4.73 -3.51 13.01
N ALA A 12 3.97 -2.41 12.91
CA ALA A 12 3.26 -2.04 11.68
C ALA A 12 4.23 -1.62 10.57
N GLN A 13 5.28 -0.85 10.90
CA GLN A 13 6.31 -0.43 9.94
C GLN A 13 7.08 -1.62 9.37
N ALA A 14 7.42 -2.61 10.22
CA ALA A 14 8.04 -3.87 9.78
C ALA A 14 7.19 -4.64 8.76
N ARG A 15 5.88 -4.37 8.71
CA ARG A 15 4.91 -4.95 7.77
C ARG A 15 4.58 -3.99 6.62
N GLY A 16 5.42 -3.00 6.37
CA GLY A 16 5.28 -2.06 5.25
C GLY A 16 4.19 -1.00 5.43
N ARG A 17 3.85 -0.65 6.68
CA ARG A 17 2.93 0.46 6.96
C ARG A 17 3.70 1.75 7.21
N HIS A 18 3.25 2.83 6.58
CA HIS A 18 3.84 4.16 6.72
C HIS A 18 2.98 5.02 7.64
N PHE A 19 3.61 5.88 8.43
CA PHE A 19 2.94 6.76 9.38
C PHE A 19 3.15 8.21 8.93
N VAL A 20 2.06 8.91 8.67
CA VAL A 20 2.05 10.30 8.24
C VAL A 20 1.37 11.14 9.31
N ALA A 21 1.94 12.30 9.67
CA ALA A 21 1.27 13.21 10.61
C ALA A 21 -0.05 13.69 10.01
N ALA A 22 -1.14 13.58 10.77
CA ALA A 22 -2.44 14.06 10.33
C ALA A 22 -2.52 15.58 10.51
N THR A 23 -3.06 16.27 9.52
CA THR A 23 -3.47 17.68 9.69
C THR A 23 -4.79 17.76 10.45
N ASP A 24 -5.11 18.91 11.04
CA ASP A 24 -6.36 19.08 11.80
C ASP A 24 -7.61 18.84 10.94
N GLU A 25 -7.57 19.25 9.67
CA GLU A 25 -8.62 18.97 8.69
C GLU A 25 -8.80 17.46 8.47
N GLN A 26 -7.70 16.73 8.29
CA GLN A 26 -7.73 15.27 8.17
C GLN A 26 -8.25 14.61 9.45
N VAL A 27 -7.87 15.12 10.62
CA VAL A 27 -8.40 14.63 11.90
C VAL A 27 -9.91 14.82 11.94
N ALA A 28 -10.42 15.99 11.56
CA ALA A 28 -11.86 16.25 11.54
C ALA A 28 -12.62 15.29 10.60
N THR A 29 -12.12 15.11 9.38
CA THR A 29 -12.80 14.28 8.37
C THR A 29 -12.68 12.77 8.62
N LEU A 30 -11.53 12.31 9.13
CA LEU A 30 -11.17 10.89 9.18
C LEU A 30 -11.35 10.25 10.57
N SER A 31 -11.55 11.05 11.63
CA SER A 31 -11.74 10.53 12.99
C SER A 31 -12.98 9.65 13.10
N MET A 32 -14.11 10.08 12.52
CA MET A 32 -15.36 9.30 12.53
C MET A 32 -15.20 7.97 11.78
N GLN A 33 -14.35 7.94 10.77
CA GLN A 33 -14.06 6.74 9.96
C GLN A 33 -13.04 5.82 10.62
N ARG A 34 -12.58 6.12 11.85
CA ARG A 34 -11.58 5.34 12.59
C ARG A 34 -10.30 5.13 11.77
N ARG A 35 -9.81 6.18 11.11
CA ARG A 35 -8.57 6.20 10.32
C ARG A 35 -7.46 7.05 10.95
N VAL A 36 -7.74 7.68 12.08
CA VAL A 36 -6.78 8.51 12.84
C VAL A 36 -6.28 7.74 14.05
N PHE A 37 -4.96 7.74 14.22
CA PHE A 37 -4.27 7.07 15.31
C PHE A 37 -3.48 8.07 16.15
N TRP A 38 -3.59 7.96 17.46
CA TRP A 38 -2.94 8.88 18.38
C TRP A 38 -1.70 8.26 19.00
N MET A 39 -0.61 9.02 19.08
CA MET A 39 0.63 8.61 19.72
C MET A 39 1.30 9.83 20.36
N LYS A 40 1.55 9.78 21.67
CA LYS A 40 2.15 10.88 22.45
C LYS A 40 1.46 12.22 22.20
N GLY A 41 0.12 12.22 22.17
CA GLY A 41 -0.70 13.41 21.94
C GLY A 41 -0.70 13.95 20.50
N ARG A 42 -0.11 13.24 19.53
CA ARG A 42 -0.10 13.62 18.11
C ARG A 42 -0.93 12.64 17.29
N ALA A 43 -1.65 13.17 16.29
CA ALA A 43 -2.46 12.39 15.37
C ALA A 43 -1.64 11.95 14.14
N TYR A 44 -1.84 10.70 13.74
CA TYR A 44 -1.19 10.08 12.60
C TYR A 44 -2.20 9.31 11.76
N LEU A 45 -1.95 9.29 10.45
CA LEU A 45 -2.59 8.40 9.49
C LEU A 45 -1.64 7.26 9.17
N VAL A 46 -2.19 6.05 9.03
CA VAL A 46 -1.41 4.87 8.64
C VAL A 46 -1.72 4.56 7.18
N VAL A 47 -0.69 4.57 6.34
CA VAL A 47 -0.79 4.39 4.89
C VAL A 47 -0.15 3.06 4.51
N ARG A 48 -0.83 2.30 3.66
CA ARG A 48 -0.33 1.06 3.06
C ARG A 48 0.58 1.36 1.87
N SER A 49 1.27 0.33 1.39
CA SER A 49 2.10 0.40 0.17
C SER A 49 1.31 0.73 -1.10
N ASP A 50 0.01 0.42 -1.12
CA ASP A 50 -0.93 0.74 -2.20
C ASP A 50 -1.51 2.16 -2.11
N GLY A 51 -1.11 2.96 -1.12
CA GLY A 51 -1.56 4.33 -0.92
C GLY A 51 -2.89 4.46 -0.15
N PHE A 52 -3.53 3.36 0.22
CA PHE A 52 -4.77 3.40 1.00
C PHE A 52 -4.52 3.62 2.49
N LEU A 53 -5.45 4.33 3.14
CA LEU A 53 -5.42 4.54 4.58
C LEU A 53 -5.94 3.30 5.32
N GLU A 54 -5.17 2.84 6.30
CA GLU A 54 -5.60 1.79 7.22
C GLU A 54 -6.69 2.30 8.14
N THR A 55 -7.62 1.41 8.45
CA THR A 55 -8.58 1.61 9.54
C THR A 55 -8.06 0.96 10.81
N VAL A 56 -8.60 1.35 11.96
CA VAL A 56 -8.25 0.75 13.27
C VAL A 56 -8.43 -0.76 13.26
N ALA A 57 -9.50 -1.28 12.67
CA ALA A 57 -9.78 -2.71 12.64
C ALA A 57 -8.71 -3.46 11.83
N THR A 58 -8.38 -2.96 10.65
CA THR A 58 -7.38 -3.58 9.77
C THR A 58 -5.98 -3.52 10.37
N LEU A 59 -5.60 -2.37 10.95
CA LEU A 59 -4.30 -2.24 11.61
C LEU A 59 -4.19 -3.19 12.82
N GLN A 60 -5.24 -3.32 13.63
CA GLN A 60 -5.24 -4.27 14.74
C GLN A 60 -5.16 -5.72 14.28
N ALA A 61 -5.87 -6.09 13.20
CA ALA A 61 -5.78 -7.43 12.63
C ALA A 61 -4.35 -7.73 12.15
N VAL A 62 -3.72 -6.78 11.47
CA VAL A 62 -2.31 -6.89 11.06
C VAL A 62 -1.40 -7.04 12.28
N LEU A 63 -1.56 -6.23 13.31
CA LEU A 63 -0.72 -6.31 14.51
C LEU A 63 -0.87 -7.63 15.30
N ARG A 64 -2.05 -8.27 15.24
CA ARG A 64 -2.34 -9.56 15.89
C ARG A 64 -1.75 -10.76 15.15
N GLN A 65 -1.50 -10.65 13.85
CA GLN A 65 -0.88 -11.75 13.10
C GLN A 65 0.53 -12.00 13.65
N PRO A 66 0.95 -13.26 13.86
CA PRO A 66 2.32 -13.54 14.26
C PRO A 66 3.29 -12.93 13.25
N GLN A 67 4.32 -12.22 13.72
CA GLN A 67 5.38 -11.80 12.82
C GLN A 67 6.04 -13.07 12.29
N PRO A 68 6.30 -13.17 10.97
CA PRO A 68 7.19 -14.22 10.48
C PRO A 68 8.48 -14.06 11.27
N ALA A 69 8.87 -15.12 11.99
CA ALA A 69 10.11 -15.11 12.73
C ALA A 69 11.21 -14.81 11.72
N VAL A 70 11.75 -13.60 11.76
CA VAL A 70 13.04 -13.35 11.15
C VAL A 70 13.95 -14.33 11.89
N GLU A 71 14.38 -15.37 11.18
CA GLU A 71 15.45 -16.24 11.62
C GLU A 71 16.58 -15.32 12.06
N ARG A 72 16.70 -15.15 13.38
CA ARG A 72 17.97 -14.75 13.95
C ARG A 72 18.96 -15.77 13.40
N PRO A 73 20.10 -15.36 12.82
CA PRO A 73 21.13 -16.33 12.49
C PRO A 73 21.37 -17.16 13.74
N HIS A 74 20.99 -18.44 13.68
CA HIS A 74 21.33 -19.39 14.71
C HIS A 74 22.83 -19.23 14.94
N PRO A 75 23.31 -19.07 16.19
CA PRO A 75 24.73 -19.31 16.43
C PRO A 75 25.03 -20.70 15.85
N ALA A 76 26.01 -20.74 14.94
CA ALA A 76 26.41 -21.93 14.21
C ALA A 76 26.43 -23.14 15.17
N ALA A 77 25.61 -24.13 14.86
CA ALA A 77 25.68 -25.41 15.54
C ALA A 77 27.13 -25.92 15.46
N PRO A 78 27.73 -26.39 16.57
CA PRO A 78 28.99 -27.11 16.52
C PRO A 78 28.86 -28.33 15.58
N PRO A 79 29.90 -28.67 14.81
CA PRO A 79 29.87 -29.78 13.87
C PRO A 79 29.68 -31.13 14.56
N GLU A 80 28.96 -32.00 13.83
CA GLU A 80 28.72 -33.44 13.98
C GLU A 80 29.79 -34.26 14.71
N PRO A 81 29.37 -35.43 15.23
CA PRO A 81 29.73 -36.64 14.47
C PRO A 81 28.51 -37.47 14.02
N ALA A 82 28.51 -37.79 12.73
CA ALA A 82 27.78 -38.88 12.08
C ALA A 82 28.21 -40.27 12.63
N PRO A 83 27.78 -41.38 12.02
CA PRO A 83 26.43 -41.92 11.86
C PRO A 83 26.35 -43.33 12.50
N SER A 84 25.15 -43.86 12.71
CA SER A 84 24.97 -45.31 12.90
C SER A 84 23.68 -45.72 12.24
N ASP A 85 23.81 -46.01 10.94
CA ASP A 85 23.38 -47.24 10.23
C ASP A 85 21.98 -47.83 10.46
N PRO A 86 21.49 -48.63 9.49
CA PRO A 86 20.18 -48.49 8.88
C PRO A 86 19.21 -49.57 9.40
N PHE A 87 17.91 -49.44 9.12
CA PHE A 87 16.99 -50.53 8.71
C PHE A 87 15.56 -49.98 8.51
N PRO A 88 14.70 -50.66 7.75
CA PRO A 88 14.46 -50.39 6.34
C PRO A 88 13.04 -49.87 6.08
N ALA A 89 12.85 -49.45 4.83
CA ALA A 89 11.58 -49.06 4.22
C ALA A 89 10.42 -50.02 4.53
N ARG A 90 9.28 -49.47 4.93
CA ARG A 90 7.99 -50.16 4.79
C ARG A 90 7.24 -49.55 3.59
N PRO A 91 6.78 -50.39 2.63
CA PRO A 91 6.12 -49.95 1.40
C PRO A 91 4.76 -49.28 1.63
N PRO A 92 4.26 -48.52 0.63
CA PRO A 92 2.94 -47.93 0.65
C PRO A 92 1.86 -49.00 0.47
N SER A 93 0.72 -48.85 1.15
CA SER A 93 -0.49 -49.65 0.85
C SER A 93 -1.64 -48.73 0.44
N PRO A 94 -2.51 -49.17 -0.48
CA PRO A 94 -3.27 -48.33 -1.39
C PRO A 94 -4.69 -47.98 -0.90
N ALA A 95 -5.26 -46.95 -1.56
CA ALA A 95 -6.65 -46.45 -1.54
C ALA A 95 -7.66 -47.54 -2.02
N PRO A 96 -9.03 -47.39 -1.97
CA PRO A 96 -9.86 -46.25 -2.40
C PRO A 96 -11.10 -46.06 -1.46
N ALA A 97 -12.13 -45.23 -1.65
CA ALA A 97 -12.79 -44.62 -2.80
C ALA A 97 -13.75 -43.51 -2.30
N GLU A 98 -14.01 -42.50 -3.14
CA GLU A 98 -15.33 -41.93 -3.50
C GLU A 98 -16.19 -41.33 -2.34
N ASP A 99 -16.96 -40.26 -2.46
CA ASP A 99 -17.62 -39.59 -3.56
C ASP A 99 -18.13 -38.23 -3.01
N GLY A 100 -18.34 -37.25 -3.90
CA GLY A 100 -19.21 -36.11 -3.63
C GLY A 100 -18.54 -34.89 -2.98
N ALA A 101 -18.74 -33.66 -3.43
CA ALA A 101 -19.62 -33.16 -4.46
C ALA A 101 -19.06 -31.83 -4.96
N VAL A 102 -19.11 -31.69 -6.28
CA VAL A 102 -19.00 -30.45 -7.04
C VAL A 102 -20.13 -29.49 -6.63
N ALA A 103 -19.77 -28.25 -6.28
CA ALA A 103 -20.70 -27.12 -6.28
C ALA A 103 -19.99 -25.83 -6.68
N GLN A 104 -19.82 -25.71 -8.00
CA GLN A 104 -19.99 -24.52 -8.84
C GLN A 104 -20.00 -23.13 -8.15
N LYS A 105 -18.93 -22.38 -8.38
CA LYS A 105 -18.96 -20.96 -8.83
C LYS A 105 -19.50 -20.98 -10.28
N PRO A 106 -20.16 -19.95 -10.90
CA PRO A 106 -20.00 -18.51 -10.67
C PRO A 106 -21.25 -17.63 -10.96
N ALA A 107 -21.02 -16.32 -11.12
CA ALA A 107 -21.87 -15.26 -11.67
C ALA A 107 -22.57 -14.39 -10.60
N GLU A 108 -22.05 -13.20 -10.28
CA GLU A 108 -22.04 -11.96 -11.07
C GLU A 108 -23.34 -11.16 -10.85
N ALA A 109 -23.22 -10.15 -9.99
CA ALA A 109 -24.13 -9.01 -9.96
C ALA A 109 -23.23 -7.78 -9.98
N GLY A 110 -23.13 -7.18 -11.17
CA GLY A 110 -22.30 -6.03 -11.46
C GLY A 110 -22.87 -4.70 -10.96
N GLU A 111 -21.93 -3.76 -10.91
CA GLU A 111 -22.05 -2.30 -11.02
C GLU A 111 -22.71 -1.50 -9.87
N PRO A 112 -22.21 -0.28 -9.55
CA PRO A 112 -21.45 0.60 -10.44
C PRO A 112 -20.11 1.10 -9.85
N GLU A 113 -19.05 1.15 -10.65
CA GLU A 113 -17.91 2.03 -10.36
C GLU A 113 -17.66 3.00 -11.53
N ARG A 114 -18.00 4.26 -11.27
CA ARG A 114 -17.23 5.47 -11.65
C ARG A 114 -17.79 6.65 -10.84
N PRO A 115 -17.01 7.72 -10.60
CA PRO A 115 -15.55 7.86 -10.60
C PRO A 115 -15.06 8.59 -9.31
N ALA A 116 -13.76 8.87 -9.26
CA ALA A 116 -13.11 9.90 -8.45
C ALA A 116 -12.51 9.49 -7.09
N ALA A 117 -11.28 8.99 -7.14
CA ALA A 117 -10.29 9.31 -6.11
C ALA A 117 -9.33 10.37 -6.68
N SER A 118 -9.66 11.62 -6.36
CA SER A 118 -8.77 12.76 -6.47
C SER A 118 -7.62 12.67 -5.44
N ALA A 119 -6.41 12.84 -5.97
CA ALA A 119 -5.21 13.46 -5.37
C ALA A 119 -4.50 12.84 -4.14
N PRO A 120 -3.15 12.82 -4.19
CA PRO A 120 -2.32 13.17 -3.06
C PRO A 120 -1.64 14.53 -3.30
N ALA A 121 -2.07 15.55 -2.55
CA ALA A 121 -1.22 16.67 -2.15
C ALA A 121 -0.35 16.19 -0.96
N GLY A 122 0.92 16.54 -0.80
CA GLY A 122 1.77 17.38 -1.61
C GLY A 122 3.21 17.26 -1.12
N ARG A 123 4.15 17.12 -2.07
CA ARG A 123 5.36 17.93 -2.00
C ARG A 123 4.99 19.30 -2.56
N PRO A 124 5.57 20.43 -2.11
CA PRO A 124 5.48 21.66 -2.87
C PRO A 124 6.13 21.38 -4.22
N ALA A 125 5.30 21.03 -5.19
CA ALA A 125 5.70 20.95 -6.58
C ALA A 125 6.28 22.32 -6.93
N PRO A 126 7.49 22.40 -7.51
CA PRO A 126 7.98 23.67 -8.04
C PRO A 126 6.85 24.27 -8.87
N ALA A 127 6.49 25.54 -8.69
CA ALA A 127 5.22 26.11 -9.17
C ALA A 127 4.88 25.76 -10.64
N ALA A 128 5.88 25.54 -11.48
CA ALA A 128 5.74 25.02 -12.85
C ALA A 128 5.09 23.63 -12.93
N LEU A 129 5.47 22.68 -12.06
CA LEU A 129 4.92 21.33 -12.00
C LEU A 129 3.47 21.33 -11.48
N ALA A 130 3.15 22.18 -10.51
CA ALA A 130 1.76 22.38 -10.06
C ALA A 130 0.86 22.94 -11.19
N MET A 131 1.36 23.92 -11.94
CA MET A 131 0.66 24.49 -13.09
C MET A 131 0.53 23.47 -14.24
N THR A 132 1.57 22.66 -14.50
CA THR A 132 1.53 21.56 -15.48
C THR A 132 0.44 20.55 -15.12
N ALA A 133 0.39 20.10 -13.87
CA ALA A 133 -0.59 19.12 -13.41
C ALA A 133 -2.03 19.64 -13.57
N ARG A 134 -2.28 20.92 -13.25
CA ARG A 134 -3.59 21.56 -13.45
C ARG A 134 -4.00 21.60 -14.93
N LEU A 135 -3.08 21.95 -15.82
CA LEU A 135 -3.35 22.02 -17.27
C LEU A 135 -3.62 20.63 -17.87
N VAL A 136 -2.83 19.62 -17.49
CA VAL A 136 -3.03 18.23 -17.92
C VAL A 136 -4.40 17.72 -17.42
N ALA A 137 -4.73 17.96 -16.15
CA ALA A 137 -6.02 17.54 -15.59
C ALA A 137 -7.20 18.19 -16.31
N SER A 138 -7.12 19.51 -16.61
CA SER A 138 -8.15 20.21 -17.36
C SER A 138 -8.29 19.71 -18.81
N TYR A 139 -7.18 19.37 -19.46
CA TYR A 139 -7.19 18.89 -20.84
C TYR A 139 -7.78 17.47 -20.94
N VAL A 140 -7.40 16.57 -20.04
CA VAL A 140 -7.95 15.19 -19.99
C VAL A 140 -9.42 15.18 -19.58
N ALA A 141 -9.88 16.15 -18.79
CA ALA A 141 -11.30 16.28 -18.47
C ALA A 141 -12.17 16.63 -19.69
N THR A 142 -11.59 17.23 -20.72
CA THR A 142 -12.31 17.70 -21.93
C THR A 142 -11.99 16.87 -23.18
N ASN A 143 -10.90 16.10 -23.18
CA ASN A 143 -10.42 15.33 -24.32
C ASN A 143 -10.10 13.90 -23.88
N SER A 144 -10.46 12.92 -24.70
CA SER A 144 -10.06 11.53 -24.49
C SER A 144 -8.60 11.34 -24.92
N VAL A 145 -7.69 11.25 -23.96
CA VAL A 145 -6.25 11.01 -24.18
C VAL A 145 -5.92 9.58 -23.81
N THR A 146 -5.24 8.85 -24.69
CA THR A 146 -4.80 7.47 -24.41
C THR A 146 -3.55 7.47 -23.50
N ILE A 147 -3.31 6.34 -22.81
CA ILE A 147 -2.15 6.21 -21.91
C ILE A 147 -0.82 6.46 -22.66
N GLY A 148 -0.73 6.07 -23.93
CA GLY A 148 0.47 6.29 -24.76
C GLY A 148 0.71 7.75 -25.13
N GLU A 149 -0.33 8.59 -25.15
CA GLU A 149 -0.25 10.02 -25.48
C GLU A 149 -0.01 10.90 -24.24
N LEU A 150 -0.35 10.39 -23.06
CA LEU A 150 -0.30 11.13 -21.79
C LEU A 150 1.12 11.60 -21.46
N ASP A 151 2.13 10.74 -21.65
CA ASP A 151 3.53 11.10 -21.40
C ASP A 151 4.02 12.24 -22.30
N GLY A 152 3.65 12.19 -23.59
CA GLY A 152 3.97 13.24 -24.56
C GLY A 152 3.31 14.57 -24.19
N LEU A 153 2.04 14.52 -23.79
CA LEU A 153 1.27 15.68 -23.36
C LEU A 153 1.87 16.34 -22.10
N ILE A 154 2.17 15.54 -21.07
CA ILE A 154 2.77 16.03 -19.83
C ILE A 154 4.11 16.73 -20.12
N ARG A 155 4.98 16.11 -20.93
CA ARG A 155 6.28 16.70 -21.29
C ARG A 155 6.14 17.99 -22.10
N SER A 156 5.20 18.03 -23.05
CA SER A 156 4.93 19.20 -23.89
C SER A 156 4.42 20.40 -23.08
N ILE A 157 3.42 20.17 -22.21
CA ILE A 157 2.88 21.20 -21.33
C ILE A 157 3.95 21.66 -20.34
N HIS A 158 4.71 20.73 -19.75
CA HIS A 158 5.76 21.08 -18.80
C HIS A 158 6.84 21.95 -19.44
N ARG A 159 7.30 21.62 -20.65
CA ARG A 159 8.27 22.43 -21.42
C ARG A 159 7.73 23.83 -21.68
N THR A 160 6.47 23.95 -22.06
CA THR A 160 5.83 25.26 -22.31
C THR A 160 5.77 26.10 -21.04
N VAL A 161 5.29 25.52 -19.94
CA VAL A 161 5.15 26.22 -18.64
C VAL A 161 6.52 26.63 -18.07
N THR A 162 7.53 25.78 -18.21
CA THR A 162 8.89 26.11 -17.76
C THR A 162 9.58 27.12 -18.66
N GLY A 163 9.34 27.08 -19.98
CA GLY A 163 9.86 28.06 -20.95
C GLY A 163 9.29 29.47 -20.76
N LEU A 164 8.00 29.59 -20.42
CA LEU A 164 7.36 30.88 -20.11
C LEU A 164 7.87 31.51 -18.81
N ARG A 165 8.45 30.71 -17.90
CA ARG A 165 8.96 31.15 -16.60
C ARG A 165 10.43 31.53 -16.60
N GLN A 166 11.17 31.22 -17.66
CA GLN A 166 12.54 31.74 -17.79
C GLN A 166 12.46 33.15 -18.35
N PRO A 167 12.86 34.19 -17.59
CA PRO A 167 13.04 35.50 -18.19
C PRO A 167 14.08 35.35 -19.29
N ARG A 168 13.77 35.80 -20.51
CA ARG A 168 14.77 35.98 -21.56
C ARG A 168 15.84 36.89 -20.97
N ARG A 169 16.99 36.31 -20.61
CA ARG A 169 18.17 37.12 -20.28
C ARG A 169 18.60 37.80 -21.59
N PRO A 170 18.71 39.14 -21.59
CA PRO A 170 19.26 39.89 -22.73
C PRO A 170 20.73 39.56 -22.96
#